data_AF-A0A7C5CNL0-F1
#
_entry.id   AF-A0A7C5CNL0-F1
#
_cell.length_a   1.000
_cell.length_b   1.000
_cell.length_c   1.000
_cell.angle_alpha   90.00
_cell.angle_beta   90.00
_cell.angle_gamma   90.00
#
_symmetry.space_group_name_H-M   'P 1'
#
loop_
_entity.id
_entity.type
_entity.pdbx_description
1 polymer ?
#
loop_
_entity_poly.entity_id
_entity_poly.type
_entity_poly.pdbx_seq_one_letter_code
_entity_poly.pdbx_strand_id
1 'polypeptide(L)'
;MAEIKINIQDAFKQNLSDGSGCSEAEPFALQVIDDSMEPEFPAGCVIIIDPSGLVQEGAYVFAKDNQEEYIFRQLTIQDQHYILKPLNEKYDNLVLEHGVKQIEGVISQRAGRRRSQHKWYDK
;
A
#
# COMPACT_ATOMS: atom_id res chain seq x y z
N MET A 1 -2.62 12.92 17.11
CA MET A 1 -2.01 13.40 15.86
C MET A 1 -2.88 12.87 14.74
N ALA A 2 -3.17 13.68 13.70
CA ALA A 2 -4.13 13.30 12.66
C ALA A 2 -3.43 12.46 11.59
N GLU A 3 -3.84 11.21 11.44
CA GLU A 3 -3.54 10.41 10.25
C GLU A 3 -4.22 11.08 9.05
N ILE A 4 -3.42 11.41 8.02
CA ILE A 4 -3.95 12.02 6.79
C ILE A 4 -4.44 10.88 5.91
N LYS A 5 -5.75 10.66 5.97
CA LYS A 5 -6.51 9.71 5.17
C LYS A 5 -6.35 10.06 3.68
N ILE A 6 -5.87 9.11 2.88
CA ILE A 6 -5.61 9.34 1.45
C ILE A 6 -6.96 9.49 0.75
N ASN A 7 -7.22 10.65 0.15
CA ASN A 7 -8.46 10.91 -0.60
C ASN A 7 -8.30 10.43 -2.06
N ILE A 8 -8.63 9.16 -2.32
CA ILE A 8 -8.42 8.48 -3.62
C ILE A 8 -9.68 8.53 -4.52
N GLN A 9 -10.71 9.27 -4.12
CA GLN A 9 -12.06 9.08 -4.66
C GLN A 9 -12.24 9.54 -6.12
N ASP A 10 -11.39 10.47 -6.61
CA ASP A 10 -11.60 11.10 -7.93
C ASP A 10 -10.67 10.60 -9.05
N ALA A 11 -9.56 9.94 -8.73
CA ALA A 11 -8.56 9.54 -9.74
C ALA A 11 -8.86 8.19 -10.42
N PHE A 12 -9.64 7.31 -9.78
CA PHE A 12 -9.80 5.91 -10.24
C PHE A 12 -11.01 5.66 -11.16
N LYS A 13 -11.92 6.64 -11.33
CA LYS A 13 -13.18 6.42 -12.08
C LYS A 13 -13.06 6.46 -13.61
N GLN A 14 -11.93 6.86 -14.18
CA GLN A 14 -11.83 7.14 -15.63
C GLN A 14 -11.14 6.05 -16.47
N ASN A 15 -10.58 4.98 -15.88
CA ASN A 15 -9.83 3.96 -16.63
C ASN A 15 -10.51 2.58 -16.74
N LEU A 16 -11.72 2.40 -16.20
CA LEU A 16 -12.37 1.07 -16.20
C LEU A 16 -13.21 0.76 -17.45
N SER A 17 -13.24 1.64 -18.45
CA SER A 17 -14.10 1.48 -19.62
C SER A 17 -13.43 1.97 -20.90
N ASP A 18 -12.45 1.22 -21.43
CA ASP A 18 -12.37 0.92 -22.86
C ASP A 18 -11.28 -0.13 -23.17
N GLY A 19 -11.62 -1.15 -23.95
CA GLY A 19 -10.65 -1.79 -24.85
C GLY A 19 -9.95 -3.08 -24.39
N SER A 20 -10.57 -4.22 -24.70
CA SER A 20 -9.96 -5.52 -25.05
C SER A 20 -8.41 -5.60 -25.14
N GLY A 21 -7.78 -6.32 -24.19
CA GLY A 21 -6.49 -6.99 -24.41
C GLY A 21 -5.65 -7.18 -23.14
N CYS A 22 -5.60 -8.39 -22.57
CA CYS A 22 -4.66 -8.82 -21.53
C CYS A 22 -4.42 -7.81 -20.37
N SER A 23 -5.47 -7.11 -19.95
CA SER A 23 -5.42 -6.02 -18.96
C SER A 23 -5.51 -6.56 -17.54
N GLU A 24 -4.55 -7.40 -17.14
CA GLU A 24 -4.46 -7.89 -15.77
C GLU A 24 -3.73 -6.82 -14.93
N ALA A 25 -4.53 -6.06 -14.18
CA ALA A 25 -4.15 -5.17 -13.08
C ALA A 25 -2.80 -4.45 -13.23
N GLU A 26 -2.77 -3.36 -14.00
CA GLU A 26 -1.52 -2.59 -14.18
C GLU A 26 -1.07 -1.93 -12.86
N PRO A 27 0.25 -1.96 -12.56
CA PRO A 27 0.79 -1.23 -11.42
C PRO A 27 0.59 0.27 -11.53
N PHE A 28 0.32 0.92 -10.41
CA PHE A 28 0.13 2.37 -10.33
C PHE A 28 0.98 2.99 -9.23
N ALA A 29 1.25 4.29 -9.33
CA ALA A 29 2.13 5.01 -8.40
C ALA A 29 1.35 5.99 -7.53
N LEU A 30 1.64 6.02 -6.22
CA LEU A 30 1.11 7.00 -5.27
C LEU A 30 2.24 7.73 -4.55
N GLN A 31 1.98 8.97 -4.14
CA GLN A 31 2.90 9.73 -3.28
C GLN A 31 2.51 9.55 -1.81
N VAL A 32 3.48 9.22 -0.96
CA VAL A 32 3.30 9.10 0.48
C VAL A 32 3.19 10.49 1.11
N ILE A 33 2.21 10.69 1.99
CA ILE A 33 1.92 12.00 2.62
C ILE A 33 2.26 11.98 4.12
N ASP A 34 2.09 10.83 4.78
CA ASP A 34 2.27 10.65 6.23
C ASP A 34 3.62 10.03 6.62
N ASP A 35 3.93 10.00 7.92
CA ASP A 35 5.14 9.41 8.49
C ASP A 35 4.94 8.00 9.08
N SER A 36 3.79 7.34 8.88
CA SER A 36 3.48 6.04 9.52
C SER A 36 4.45 4.91 9.13
N MET A 37 5.07 5.06 7.97
CA MET A 37 5.99 4.07 7.39
C MET A 37 7.45 4.55 7.35
N GLU A 38 7.79 5.59 8.12
CA GLU A 38 9.18 5.97 8.36
C GLU A 38 9.92 4.94 9.22
N PRO A 39 11.23 4.70 8.98
CA PRO A 39 12.12 5.42 8.07
C PRO A 39 12.16 4.89 6.62
N GLU A 40 11.50 3.75 6.34
CA GLU A 40 11.62 3.10 5.03
C GLU A 40 10.86 3.85 3.94
N PHE A 41 9.71 4.43 4.26
CA PHE A 41 8.88 5.24 3.35
C PHE A 41 8.71 6.65 3.92
N PRO A 42 9.71 7.53 3.70
CA PRO A 42 9.62 8.91 4.15
C PRO A 42 8.53 9.68 3.41
N ALA A 43 7.92 10.65 4.08
CA ALA A 43 6.93 11.52 3.50
C ALA A 43 7.46 12.18 2.21
N GLY A 44 6.62 12.20 1.18
CA GLY A 44 6.94 12.71 -0.15
C GLY A 44 7.62 11.72 -1.10
N CYS A 45 7.95 10.50 -0.67
CA CYS A 45 8.41 9.45 -1.59
C CYS A 45 7.26 8.90 -2.45
N VAL A 46 7.61 8.30 -3.59
CA VAL A 46 6.64 7.65 -4.48
C VAL A 46 6.72 6.15 -4.28
N ILE A 47 5.58 5.49 -4.12
CA ILE A 47 5.45 4.04 -4.03
C ILE A 47 4.75 3.52 -5.28
N ILE A 48 5.21 2.38 -5.80
CA ILE A 48 4.52 1.67 -6.87
C ILE A 48 3.78 0.49 -6.26
N ILE A 49 2.48 0.43 -6.51
CA ILE A 49 1.56 -0.59 -6.03
C ILE A 49 1.20 -1.48 -7.22
N ASP A 50 1.42 -2.77 -7.04
CA ASP A 50 1.06 -3.82 -7.96
C ASP A 50 -0.15 -4.59 -7.39
N PRO A 51 -1.34 -4.47 -8.00
CA PRO A 51 -2.53 -5.19 -7.53
C PRO A 51 -2.45 -6.71 -7.80
N SER A 52 -1.59 -7.14 -8.73
CA SER A 52 -1.32 -8.54 -9.02
C SER A 52 -0.24 -9.17 -8.12
N GLY A 53 0.37 -8.36 -7.24
CA GLY A 53 1.46 -8.76 -6.37
C GLY A 53 1.06 -9.83 -5.34
N LEU A 54 2.01 -10.70 -5.00
CA LEU A 54 1.79 -11.78 -4.03
C LEU A 54 1.75 -11.25 -2.59
N VAL A 55 0.62 -11.47 -1.93
CA VAL A 55 0.43 -11.14 -0.52
C VAL A 55 1.13 -12.18 0.35
N GLN A 56 2.25 -11.78 0.97
CA GLN A 56 3.04 -12.63 1.84
C GLN A 56 3.43 -11.93 3.15
N GLU A 57 3.83 -12.71 4.16
CA GLU A 57 4.32 -12.16 5.42
C GLU A 57 5.53 -11.24 5.18
N GLY A 58 5.54 -10.08 5.83
CA GLY A 58 6.59 -9.08 5.72
C GLY A 58 6.47 -8.16 4.51
N ALA A 59 5.56 -8.44 3.56
CA ALA A 59 5.32 -7.57 2.41
C ALA A 59 4.71 -6.23 2.81
N TYR A 60 5.03 -5.18 2.05
CA TYR A 60 4.35 -3.89 2.20
C TYR A 60 3.10 -3.90 1.34
N VAL A 61 1.94 -3.66 1.94
CA VAL A 61 0.64 -3.79 1.27
C VAL A 61 -0.13 -2.48 1.31
N PHE A 62 -0.88 -2.23 0.25
CA PHE A 62 -1.87 -1.19 0.13
C PHE A 62 -3.25 -1.81 0.35
N ALA A 63 -4.00 -1.34 1.33
CA ALA A 63 -5.22 -1.98 1.80
C ALA A 63 -6.27 -0.94 2.23
N LYS A 64 -7.52 -1.38 2.32
CA LYS A 64 -8.59 -0.66 3.00
C LYS A 64 -8.66 -1.12 4.45
N ASP A 65 -8.71 -0.17 5.37
CA ASP A 65 -8.96 -0.46 6.76
C ASP A 65 -10.43 -0.89 6.99
N ASN A 66 -10.82 -1.04 8.26
CA ASN A 66 -12.18 -1.45 8.61
C ASN A 66 -13.21 -0.31 8.48
N GLN A 67 -12.76 0.92 8.18
CA GLN A 67 -13.59 2.10 7.91
C GLN A 67 -13.67 2.43 6.41
N GLU A 68 -13.22 1.51 5.54
CA GLU A 68 -13.13 1.69 4.09
C GLU A 68 -12.14 2.79 3.64
N GLU A 69 -11.18 3.13 4.49
CA GLU A 69 -10.15 4.11 4.21
C GLU A 69 -8.85 3.46 3.75
N TYR A 70 -8.19 4.09 2.78
CA TYR A 70 -6.96 3.56 2.21
C TYR A 70 -5.77 3.83 3.12
N ILE A 71 -5.05 2.76 3.42
CA ILE A 71 -3.84 2.77 4.23
C ILE A 71 -2.80 1.82 3.61
N PHE A 72 -1.51 2.10 3.83
CA PHE A 72 -0.46 1.16 3.46
C PHE A 72 0.48 0.90 4.62
N ARG A 73 0.78 -0.38 4.86
CA ARG A 73 1.54 -0.85 6.02
C ARG A 73 2.28 -2.15 5.72
N GLN A 74 3.14 -2.58 6.63
CA GLN A 74 3.76 -3.89 6.53
C GLN A 74 2.79 -4.97 7.00
N LEU A 75 2.57 -6.00 6.18
CA LEU A 75 1.73 -7.12 6.52
C LEU A 75 2.48 -8.10 7.43
N THR A 76 1.85 -8.49 8.53
CA THR A 76 2.23 -9.65 9.35
C THR A 76 1.08 -10.63 9.37
N ILE A 77 1.36 -11.92 9.17
CA ILE A 77 0.35 -12.97 9.22
C ILE A 77 0.58 -13.76 10.52
N GLN A 78 -0.36 -13.70 11.47
CA GLN A 78 -0.28 -14.42 12.75
C GLN A 78 -1.58 -15.17 13.00
N ASP A 79 -1.51 -16.49 13.22
CA ASP A 79 -2.69 -17.32 13.55
C ASP A 79 -3.88 -17.08 12.60
N GLN A 80 -3.61 -17.02 11.28
CA GLN A 80 -4.58 -16.72 10.22
C GLN A 80 -5.17 -15.29 10.23
N HIS A 81 -4.69 -14.41 11.10
CA HIS A 81 -5.02 -12.99 11.10
C HIS A 81 -4.00 -12.19 10.28
N TYR A 82 -4.51 -11.23 9.51
CA TYR A 82 -3.73 -10.30 8.71
C TYR A 82 -3.60 -8.99 9.48
N ILE A 83 -2.40 -8.68 9.93
CA ILE A 83 -2.09 -7.53 10.79
C ILE A 83 -1.24 -6.55 9.99
N LEU A 84 -1.74 -5.32 9.87
CA LEU A 84 -1.06 -4.19 9.26
C LEU A 84 -0.24 -3.44 10.33
N LYS A 85 1.07 -3.62 10.29
CA LYS A 85 2.02 -2.98 11.19
C LYS A 85 2.63 -1.72 10.57
N PRO A 86 2.59 -0.57 11.26
CA PRO A 86 3.38 0.58 10.87
C PRO A 86 4.86 0.32 11.18
N LEU A 87 5.76 1.01 10.47
CA LEU A 87 7.19 1.02 10.82
C LEU A 87 7.51 2.07 11.89
N ASN A 88 6.68 3.11 11.95
CA ASN A 88 6.78 4.17 12.94
C ASN A 88 5.97 3.77 14.19
N GLU A 89 6.66 3.63 15.32
CA GLU A 89 6.10 3.18 16.61
C GLU A 89 5.05 4.14 17.21
N LYS A 90 4.89 5.34 16.64
CA LYS A 90 3.82 6.28 17.04
C LYS A 90 2.42 5.82 16.66
N TYR A 91 2.31 4.83 15.78
CA TYR A 91 1.04 4.36 15.21
C TYR A 91 0.73 2.95 15.70
N ASP A 92 -0.55 2.65 15.92
CA ASP A 92 -1.01 1.36 16.44
C ASP A 92 -1.22 0.34 15.33
N ASN A 93 -0.93 -0.94 15.58
CA ASN A 93 -1.21 -2.02 14.63
C ASN A 93 -2.71 -2.13 14.31
N LEU A 94 -3.04 -2.47 13.06
CA LEU A 94 -4.42 -2.68 12.62
C LEU A 94 -4.64 -4.12 12.20
N VAL A 95 -5.72 -4.75 12.65
CA VAL A 95 -6.11 -6.10 12.23
C VAL A 95 -7.21 -5.99 11.17
N LEU A 96 -7.01 -6.67 10.04
CA LEU A 96 -8.00 -6.72 8.95
C LEU A 96 -9.10 -7.74 9.28
N GLU A 97 -10.35 -7.30 9.36
CA GLU A 97 -11.50 -8.15 9.67
C GLU A 97 -11.85 -9.12 8.52
N HIS A 98 -11.56 -8.72 7.28
CA HIS A 98 -11.83 -9.49 6.06
C HIS A 98 -10.55 -10.04 5.40
N GLY A 99 -9.40 -9.92 6.09
CA GLY A 99 -8.11 -10.47 5.66
C GLY A 99 -7.66 -9.97 4.28
N VAL A 100 -7.25 -10.89 3.41
CA VAL A 100 -6.70 -10.56 2.06
C VAL A 100 -7.69 -9.75 1.20
N LYS A 101 -9.00 -9.85 1.43
CA LYS A 101 -9.99 -9.11 0.63
C LYS A 101 -9.91 -7.60 0.80
N GLN A 102 -9.32 -7.13 1.89
CA GLN A 102 -9.07 -5.72 2.14
C GLN A 102 -7.77 -5.24 1.49
N ILE A 103 -6.94 -6.14 0.97
CA ILE A 103 -5.67 -5.79 0.33
C ILE A 103 -5.94 -5.52 -1.15
N GLU A 104 -5.65 -4.29 -1.56
CA GLU A 104 -5.83 -3.80 -2.93
C GLU A 104 -4.56 -4.00 -3.78
N GLY A 105 -3.40 -4.15 -3.16
CA GLY A 105 -2.16 -4.48 -3.84
C GLY A 105 -0.94 -4.54 -2.94
N VAL A 106 0.19 -4.94 -3.52
CA VAL A 106 1.49 -5.01 -2.85
C VAL A 106 2.39 -3.89 -3.37
N ILE A 107 3.13 -3.24 -2.49
CA ILE A 107 4.11 -2.23 -2.87
C ILE A 107 5.35 -2.94 -3.41
N SER A 108 5.56 -2.87 -4.73
CA SER A 108 6.68 -3.48 -5.42
C SER A 108 7.92 -2.58 -5.43
N GLN A 109 7.73 -1.25 -5.42
CA GLN A 109 8.84 -0.31 -5.50
C GLN A 109 8.63 0.91 -4.60
N ARG A 110 9.74 1.47 -4.12
CA ARG A 110 9.83 2.85 -3.61
C ARG A 110 10.79 3.65 -4.46
N ALA A 111 10.34 4.79 -4.98
CA ALA A 111 11.16 5.80 -5.63
C ALA A 111 11.31 7.04 -4.73
N GLY A 112 12.56 7.37 -4.40
CA GLY A 112 12.92 8.61 -3.71
C GLY A 112 13.38 9.70 -4.69
N ARG A 113 13.75 10.87 -4.16
CA ARG A 113 14.20 12.02 -4.97
C ARG A 113 15.51 11.75 -5.72
N ARG A 114 16.35 10.84 -5.22
CA ARG A 114 17.61 10.43 -5.85
C ARG A 114 17.51 8.97 -6.29
N ARG A 115 18.14 8.62 -7.41
CA ARG A 115 18.21 7.23 -7.92
C ARG A 115 18.74 6.25 -6.86
N SER A 116 19.68 6.68 -6.02
CA SER A 116 20.23 5.87 -4.93
C SER A 116 19.21 5.50 -3.84
N GLN A 117 18.04 6.13 -3.84
CA GLN A 117 16.95 5.85 -2.89
C GLN A 117 15.90 4.91 -3.50
N HIS A 118 16.04 4.49 -4.76
CA HIS A 118 15.14 3.52 -5.36
C HIS A 118 15.34 2.15 -4.73
N LYS A 119 14.25 1.53 -4.29
CA LYS A 119 14.22 0.19 -3.70
C LYS A 119 13.13 -0.65 -4.35
N TRP A 120 13.39 -1.93 -4.52
CA TRP A 120 12.48 -2.94 -5.04
C TRP A 120 12.19 -3.95 -3.94
N TYR A 121 10.94 -4.37 -3.80
CA TYR A 121 10.44 -5.25 -2.74
C TYR A 121 9.77 -6.51 -3.27
N ASP A 122 9.62 -6.67 -4.59
CA ASP A 122 8.99 -7.79 -5.28
C ASP A 122 9.87 -9.04 -5.42
N LYS A 123 10.99 -9.12 -4.68
CA LYS A 123 11.98 -10.22 -4.79
C LYS A 123 11.67 -11.43 -3.93
#